data_AF-A0A645BQY5-F1
#
_entry.id   AF-A0A645BQY5-F1
#
_cell.length_a   1.000
_cell.length_b   1.000
_cell.length_c   1.000
_cell.angle_alpha   90.00
_cell.angle_beta   90.00
_cell.angle_gamma   90.00
#
_symmetry.space_group_name_H-M   'P 1'
#
loop_
_entity.id
_entity.type
_entity.pdbx_description
1 polymer ?
#
loop_
_entity_poly.entity_id
_entity_poly.type
_entity_poly.pdbx_seq_one_letter_code
_entity_poly.pdbx_strand_id
1 'polypeptide(L)'
;MIARKNNWAPVNYGGVDSPTVAYSVIITHEKGKAAKVVQQLVGIKILERQAFEQDEVAFLEEKGFIHPKVQLKLPKYSLYQFADGRRRLLASAEESQKGNQMVLPVHLIELLYHAKHVSDSSGKSLEYLNEHRHEFAELLEAILQFTEQYIDAGKNQKKVRDLYEKNQDADMRELASSFIQLLQLNKQGAPADFKFFGETIPRRRYKNTAEIVDATFINQSITGLYETQRRLV
;
A
#
# COMPACT_ATOMS: atom_id res chain seq x y z
N MET A 1 17.01 -18.22 -1.18
CA MET A 1 17.33 -18.97 0.05
C MET A 1 18.73 -18.58 0.54
N ILE A 2 18.88 -18.22 1.81
CA ILE A 2 20.15 -17.83 2.44
C ILE A 2 20.77 -19.04 3.15
N ALA A 3 22.07 -19.25 3.01
CA ALA A 3 22.79 -20.34 3.66
C ALA A 3 22.63 -20.30 5.19
N ARG A 4 22.39 -21.47 5.82
CA ARG A 4 22.29 -21.57 7.29
C ARG A 4 23.63 -21.40 8.00
N LYS A 5 24.72 -21.73 7.31
CA LYS A 5 26.10 -21.64 7.80
C LYS A 5 27.01 -21.20 6.66
N ASN A 6 28.11 -20.53 7.02
CA ASN A 6 29.16 -20.20 6.07
C ASN A 6 29.68 -21.51 5.43
N ASN A 7 29.94 -21.46 4.11
CA ASN A 7 30.38 -22.60 3.29
C ASN A 7 29.35 -23.73 3.09
N TRP A 8 28.10 -23.56 3.51
CA TRP A 8 27.02 -24.51 3.19
C TRP A 8 26.22 -23.98 2.01
N ALA A 9 26.51 -24.50 0.81
CA ALA A 9 25.79 -24.13 -0.40
C ALA A 9 24.28 -24.42 -0.25
N PRO A 10 23.39 -23.42 -0.39
CA PRO A 10 21.95 -23.61 -0.18
C PRO A 10 21.32 -24.65 -1.09
N VAL A 11 21.89 -24.87 -2.27
CA VAL A 11 21.45 -25.90 -3.23
C VAL A 11 21.56 -27.30 -2.63
N ASN A 12 22.59 -27.55 -1.81
CA ASN A 12 22.86 -28.87 -1.23
C ASN A 12 22.28 -29.03 0.18
N TYR A 13 22.27 -27.95 0.97
CA TYR A 13 21.97 -27.99 2.41
C TYR A 13 20.70 -27.23 2.80
N GLY A 14 19.97 -26.72 1.82
CA GLY A 14 18.86 -25.80 2.05
C GLY A 14 19.31 -24.50 2.73
N GLY A 15 18.34 -23.74 3.20
CA GLY A 15 18.60 -22.41 3.74
C GLY A 15 17.38 -21.81 4.42
N VAL A 16 17.52 -20.57 4.85
CA VAL A 16 16.41 -19.74 5.31
C VAL A 16 15.79 -19.07 4.09
N ASP A 17 14.48 -19.13 3.97
CA ASP A 17 13.74 -18.43 2.93
C ASP A 17 13.18 -17.09 3.44
N SER A 18 12.89 -16.16 2.52
CA SER A 18 12.24 -14.87 2.81
C SER A 18 12.94 -14.01 3.88
N PRO A 19 14.17 -13.53 3.63
CA PRO A 19 14.85 -12.64 4.59
C PRO A 19 14.07 -11.35 4.84
N THR A 20 13.97 -10.97 6.11
CA THR A 20 13.32 -9.71 6.50
C THR A 20 14.21 -8.51 6.16
N VAL A 21 13.64 -7.57 5.42
CA VAL A 21 14.25 -6.26 5.12
C VAL A 21 14.12 -5.37 6.36
N ALA A 22 15.23 -4.79 6.82
CA ALA A 22 15.25 -3.83 7.92
C ALA A 22 14.74 -2.46 7.44
N TYR A 23 15.34 -1.96 6.36
CA TYR A 23 14.94 -0.74 5.66
C TYR A 23 15.47 -0.79 4.22
N SER A 24 15.00 0.12 3.40
CA SER A 24 15.50 0.30 2.03
C SER A 24 16.36 1.54 1.93
N VAL A 25 17.18 1.62 0.89
CA VAL A 25 17.97 2.80 0.54
C VAL A 25 17.81 3.10 -0.93
N ILE A 26 17.70 4.38 -1.28
CA ILE A 26 17.85 4.82 -2.66
C ILE A 26 19.32 5.11 -2.89
N ILE A 27 19.88 4.48 -3.92
CA ILE A 27 21.26 4.69 -4.34
C ILE A 27 21.29 5.26 -5.75
N THR A 28 22.35 5.97 -6.06
CA THR A 28 22.81 6.18 -7.44
C THR A 28 23.99 5.27 -7.71
N HIS A 29 24.07 4.65 -8.88
CA HIS A 29 25.24 3.87 -9.30
C HIS A 29 25.38 3.90 -10.82
N GLU A 30 26.55 3.55 -11.33
CA GLU A 30 26.78 3.42 -12.77
C GLU A 30 26.25 2.07 -13.29
N LYS A 31 25.62 2.09 -14.46
CA LYS A 31 25.05 0.89 -15.10
C LYS A 31 25.35 0.83 -16.59
N GLY A 32 25.74 -0.35 -17.05
CA GLY A 32 25.98 -0.67 -18.45
C GLY A 32 27.32 -0.13 -18.98
N LYS A 33 27.62 -0.44 -20.25
CA LYS A 33 28.91 -0.11 -20.88
C LYS A 33 29.18 1.40 -20.99
N ALA A 34 28.12 2.22 -21.00
CA ALA A 34 28.21 3.67 -21.11
C ALA A 34 28.30 4.38 -19.75
N ALA A 35 28.45 3.63 -18.63
CA ALA A 35 28.55 4.18 -17.27
C ALA A 35 27.44 5.18 -16.93
N LYS A 36 26.20 4.91 -17.36
CA LYS A 36 25.08 5.81 -17.08
C LYS A 36 24.73 5.73 -15.61
N VAL A 37 24.70 6.87 -14.93
CA VAL A 37 24.24 6.98 -13.54
C VAL A 37 22.73 6.77 -13.49
N VAL A 38 22.29 5.81 -12.69
CA VAL A 38 20.87 5.48 -12.49
C VAL A 38 20.55 5.44 -11.01
N GLN A 39 19.28 5.71 -10.66
CA GLN A 39 18.77 5.55 -9.31
C GLN A 39 18.12 4.17 -9.15
N GLN A 40 18.36 3.54 -8.00
CA GLN A 40 17.77 2.24 -7.67
C GLN A 40 17.42 2.16 -6.18
N LEU A 41 16.28 1.54 -5.88
CA LEU A 41 15.89 1.18 -4.52
C LEU A 41 16.48 -0.19 -4.16
N VAL A 42 17.17 -0.28 -3.04
CA VAL A 42 17.83 -1.50 -2.55
C VAL A 42 17.34 -1.82 -1.15
N GLY A 43 16.97 -3.08 -0.89
CA GLY A 43 16.56 -3.53 0.44
C GLY A 43 17.75 -4.01 1.25
N ILE A 44 17.96 -3.43 2.43
CA ILE A 44 18.98 -3.86 3.39
C ILE A 44 18.34 -4.85 4.36
N LYS A 45 18.78 -6.11 4.35
CA LYS A 45 18.25 -7.15 5.24
C LYS A 45 18.72 -6.90 6.68
N ILE A 46 17.96 -7.39 7.66
CA ILE A 46 18.34 -7.30 9.08
C ILE A 46 19.76 -7.87 9.31
N LEU A 47 20.08 -9.00 8.68
CA LEU A 47 21.40 -9.64 8.79
C LEU A 47 22.53 -8.85 8.12
N GLU A 48 22.20 -8.02 7.13
CA GLU A 48 23.17 -7.22 6.36
C GLU A 48 23.35 -5.81 6.94
N ARG A 49 22.43 -5.37 7.81
CA ARG A 49 22.33 -4.00 8.33
C ARG A 49 23.62 -3.52 8.97
N GLN A 50 24.23 -4.34 9.84
CA GLN A 50 25.44 -3.94 10.56
C GLN A 50 26.61 -3.69 9.61
N ALA A 51 26.81 -4.58 8.63
CA ALA A 51 27.86 -4.42 7.63
C ALA A 51 27.61 -3.19 6.75
N PHE A 52 26.37 -2.99 6.31
CA PHE A 52 25.98 -1.82 5.53
C PHE A 52 26.20 -0.50 6.30
N GLU A 53 25.85 -0.43 7.59
CA GLU A 53 26.02 0.77 8.41
C GLU A 53 27.48 1.06 8.76
N GLN A 54 28.36 0.05 8.71
CA GLN A 54 29.80 0.22 8.96
C GLN A 54 30.51 0.86 7.76
N ASP A 55 30.21 0.42 6.54
CA ASP A 55 30.70 1.03 5.30
C ASP A 55 29.70 0.81 4.16
N GLU A 56 28.92 1.85 3.86
CA GLU A 56 27.83 1.80 2.89
C GLU A 56 28.34 1.59 1.46
N VAL A 57 29.48 2.19 1.10
CA VAL A 57 30.02 2.14 -0.26
C VAL A 57 30.64 0.78 -0.50
N ALA A 58 31.53 0.33 0.39
CA ALA A 58 32.17 -0.97 0.27
C ALA A 58 31.15 -2.11 0.23
N PHE A 59 30.13 -2.07 1.10
CA PHE A 59 29.05 -3.06 1.09
C PHE A 59 28.31 -3.10 -0.25
N LEU A 60 27.99 -1.93 -0.84
CA LEU A 60 27.27 -1.86 -2.12
C LEU A 60 28.17 -2.29 -3.30
N GLU A 61 29.46 -1.98 -3.26
CA GLU A 61 30.43 -2.46 -4.25
C GLU A 61 30.58 -3.99 -4.20
N GLU A 62 30.64 -4.58 -3.00
CA GLU A 62 30.61 -6.04 -2.80
C GLU A 62 29.32 -6.67 -3.31
N LYS A 63 28.19 -5.95 -3.30
CA LYS A 63 26.93 -6.37 -3.92
C LYS A 63 26.90 -6.22 -5.45
N GLY A 64 27.94 -5.63 -6.04
CA GLY A 64 28.11 -5.48 -7.48
C GLY A 64 27.63 -4.14 -8.05
N PHE A 65 27.39 -3.13 -7.21
CA PHE A 65 27.11 -1.78 -7.69
C PHE A 65 28.42 -1.03 -8.00
N ILE A 66 28.48 -0.34 -9.13
CA ILE A 66 29.67 0.39 -9.57
C ILE A 66 29.54 1.86 -9.13
N HIS A 67 30.53 2.37 -8.39
CA HIS A 67 30.55 3.72 -7.81
C HIS A 67 29.22 4.11 -7.11
N PRO A 68 28.74 3.30 -6.16
CA PRO A 68 27.46 3.55 -5.51
C PRO A 68 27.53 4.75 -4.57
N LYS A 69 26.41 5.49 -4.49
CA LYS A 69 26.20 6.53 -3.49
C LYS A 69 24.80 6.45 -2.92
N VAL A 70 24.69 6.38 -1.60
CA VAL A 70 23.40 6.41 -0.90
C VAL A 70 22.84 7.84 -0.91
N GLN A 71 21.62 7.98 -1.40
CA GLN A 71 20.91 9.26 -1.52
C GLN A 71 19.93 9.46 -0.36
N LEU A 72 19.24 8.39 0.04
CA LEU A 72 18.19 8.42 1.05
C LEU A 72 18.04 7.04 1.71
N LYS A 73 17.84 7.02 3.03
CA LYS A 73 17.44 5.83 3.80
C LYS A 73 15.93 5.88 4.04
N LEU A 74 15.26 4.77 3.78
CA LEU A 74 13.81 4.64 3.78
C LEU A 74 13.38 3.46 4.67
N PRO A 75 13.07 3.70 5.95
CA PRO A 75 12.42 2.72 6.80
C PRO A 75 11.08 2.23 6.22
N LYS A 76 10.59 1.10 6.74
CA LYS A 76 9.23 0.65 6.44
C LYS A 76 8.22 1.75 6.79
N TYR A 77 7.22 1.92 5.93
CA TYR A 77 6.20 2.98 5.96
C TYR A 77 6.70 4.39 5.63
N SER A 78 7.90 4.55 5.07
CA SER A 78 8.31 5.83 4.50
C SER A 78 7.25 6.32 3.51
N LEU A 79 6.75 7.55 3.72
CA LEU A 79 5.70 8.16 2.93
C LEU A 79 6.30 8.89 1.74
N TYR A 80 5.69 8.70 0.57
CA TYR A 80 6.03 9.45 -0.63
C TYR A 80 4.78 9.78 -1.45
N GLN A 81 4.86 10.89 -2.17
CA GLN A 81 3.76 11.47 -2.95
C GLN A 81 4.20 11.73 -4.40
N PHE A 82 3.34 11.35 -5.34
CA PHE A 82 3.49 11.62 -6.76
C PHE A 82 2.84 12.96 -7.15
N ALA A 83 3.17 13.45 -8.35
CA ALA A 83 2.65 14.72 -8.88
C ALA A 83 1.12 14.74 -9.02
N ASP A 84 0.49 13.58 -9.23
CA ASP A 84 -0.97 13.41 -9.34
C ASP A 84 -1.68 13.36 -7.96
N GLY A 85 -0.95 13.53 -6.87
CA GLY A 85 -1.51 13.47 -5.51
C GLY A 85 -1.60 12.05 -4.92
N ARG A 86 -1.26 11.01 -5.68
CA ARG A 86 -1.15 9.65 -5.14
C ARG A 86 -0.08 9.61 -4.06
N ARG A 87 -0.44 9.04 -2.92
CA ARG A 87 0.46 8.75 -1.80
C ARG A 87 0.63 7.25 -1.65
N ARG A 88 1.84 6.85 -1.30
CA ARG A 88 2.20 5.47 -1.04
C ARG A 88 3.11 5.39 0.18
N LEU A 89 3.01 4.27 0.87
CA LEU A 89 3.88 3.91 1.99
C LEU A 89 4.79 2.78 1.54
N LEU A 90 6.08 2.88 1.82
CA LEU A 90 7.02 1.82 1.45
C LEU A 90 6.78 0.55 2.29
N ALA A 91 6.50 -0.60 1.66
CA ALA A 91 6.39 -1.88 2.37
C ALA A 91 7.76 -2.57 2.49
N SER A 92 8.50 -2.56 1.38
CA SER A 92 9.85 -3.08 1.21
C SER A 92 10.47 -2.46 -0.05
N ALA A 93 11.68 -2.86 -0.43
CA ALA A 93 12.27 -2.42 -1.70
C ALA A 93 11.48 -2.88 -2.94
N GLU A 94 10.60 -3.86 -2.80
CA GLU A 94 9.87 -4.49 -3.91
C GLU A 94 8.36 -4.26 -3.85
N GLU A 95 7.83 -3.65 -2.79
CA GLU A 95 6.39 -3.49 -2.63
C GLU A 95 6.02 -2.19 -1.90
N SER A 96 4.90 -1.62 -2.32
CA SER A 96 4.31 -0.42 -1.74
C SER A 96 2.88 -0.66 -1.24
N GLN A 97 2.44 0.23 -0.36
CA GLN A 97 1.12 0.23 0.25
C GLN A 97 0.38 1.52 -0.05
N LYS A 98 -0.96 1.51 0.08
CA LYS A 98 -1.79 2.70 -0.11
C LYS A 98 -1.45 3.74 0.95
N GLY A 99 -1.18 4.99 0.54
CA GLY A 99 -0.81 6.07 1.46
C GLY A 99 -1.88 7.15 1.62
N ASN A 100 -2.88 7.23 0.71
CA ASN A 100 -3.99 8.17 0.84
C ASN A 100 -5.02 7.68 1.88
N GLN A 101 -5.72 8.62 2.49
CA GLN A 101 -6.86 8.37 3.38
C GLN A 101 -8.11 9.00 2.77
N MET A 102 -9.21 8.25 2.77
CA MET A 102 -10.49 8.73 2.29
C MET A 102 -11.21 9.46 3.43
N VAL A 103 -11.67 10.67 3.16
CA VAL A 103 -12.51 11.46 4.06
C VAL A 103 -13.90 11.48 3.46
N LEU A 104 -14.89 11.01 4.22
CA LEU A 104 -16.29 10.99 3.81
C LEU A 104 -17.06 12.13 4.49
N PRO A 105 -18.11 12.66 3.85
CA PRO A 105 -19.13 13.48 4.50
C PRO A 105 -19.70 12.83 5.76
N VAL A 106 -20.13 13.66 6.72
CA VAL A 106 -20.63 13.20 8.03
C VAL A 106 -21.82 12.25 7.90
N HIS A 107 -22.76 12.53 6.98
CA HIS A 107 -23.94 11.68 6.79
C HIS A 107 -23.56 10.28 6.30
N LEU A 108 -22.57 10.16 5.40
CA LEU A 108 -22.07 8.85 4.97
C LEU A 108 -21.30 8.11 6.07
N ILE A 109 -20.66 8.82 7.00
CA ILE A 109 -20.08 8.20 8.20
C ILE A 109 -21.18 7.67 9.13
N GLU A 110 -22.28 8.40 9.29
CA GLU A 110 -23.45 7.96 10.06
C GLU A 110 -24.14 6.74 9.41
N LEU A 111 -24.28 6.74 8.08
CA LEU A 111 -24.73 5.58 7.30
C LEU A 111 -23.87 4.35 7.58
N LEU A 112 -22.54 4.50 7.53
CA LEU A 112 -21.58 3.42 7.82
C LEU A 112 -21.65 2.96 9.29
N TYR A 113 -21.89 3.88 10.23
CA TYR A 113 -22.12 3.54 11.63
C TYR A 113 -23.32 2.61 11.76
N HIS A 114 -24.47 2.99 11.18
CA HIS A 114 -25.66 2.14 11.22
C HIS A 114 -25.47 0.83 10.45
N ALA A 115 -24.75 0.85 9.32
CA ALA A 115 -24.44 -0.36 8.54
C ALA A 115 -23.64 -1.38 9.35
N LYS A 116 -22.68 -0.92 10.16
CA LYS A 116 -21.90 -1.78 11.06
C LYS A 116 -22.75 -2.41 12.17
N HIS A 117 -23.82 -1.74 12.58
CA HIS A 117 -24.71 -2.11 13.68
C HIS A 117 -26.07 -2.64 13.19
N VAL A 118 -26.18 -3.05 11.92
CA VAL A 118 -27.46 -3.48 11.32
C VAL A 118 -28.03 -4.76 11.97
N SER A 119 -27.19 -5.53 12.66
CA SER A 119 -27.59 -6.76 13.36
C SER A 119 -27.95 -6.52 14.83
N ASP A 120 -27.91 -5.28 15.31
CA ASP A 120 -28.22 -4.96 16.70
C ASP A 120 -29.71 -5.23 16.99
N SER A 121 -29.99 -5.75 18.19
CA SER A 121 -31.33 -6.16 18.60
C SER A 121 -32.35 -5.02 18.68
N SER A 122 -31.89 -3.77 18.74
CA SER A 122 -32.76 -2.60 18.87
C SER A 122 -33.57 -2.27 17.61
N GLY A 123 -33.19 -2.78 16.44
CA GLY A 123 -33.84 -2.48 15.16
C GLY A 123 -33.58 -1.06 14.61
N LYS A 124 -33.18 -0.10 15.45
CA LYS A 124 -32.99 1.31 15.08
C LYS A 124 -32.06 1.53 13.89
N SER A 125 -30.94 0.80 13.84
CA SER A 125 -30.00 0.91 12.71
C SER A 125 -30.60 0.38 11.42
N LEU A 126 -31.41 -0.67 11.48
CA LEU A 126 -32.09 -1.21 10.30
C LEU A 126 -33.16 -0.23 9.78
N GLU A 127 -33.92 0.39 10.69
CA GLU A 127 -34.90 1.44 10.35
C GLU A 127 -34.20 2.62 9.66
N TYR A 128 -33.15 3.17 10.28
CA TYR A 128 -32.35 4.26 9.70
C TYR A 128 -31.85 3.92 8.29
N LEU A 129 -31.26 2.74 8.11
CA LEU A 129 -30.70 2.34 6.81
C LEU A 129 -31.78 2.16 5.73
N ASN A 130 -32.98 1.72 6.09
CA ASN A 130 -34.09 1.61 5.14
C ASN A 130 -34.54 2.98 4.64
N GLU A 131 -34.61 3.99 5.51
CA GLU A 131 -34.93 5.38 5.13
C GLU A 131 -33.82 6.00 4.25
N HIS A 132 -32.57 5.65 4.53
CA HIS A 132 -31.38 6.22 3.88
C HIS A 132 -30.75 5.29 2.83
N ARG A 133 -31.50 4.31 2.29
CA ARG A 133 -30.97 3.33 1.31
C ARG A 133 -30.31 4.00 0.10
N HIS A 134 -30.90 5.10 -0.36
CA HIS A 134 -30.42 5.86 -1.52
C HIS A 134 -28.99 6.39 -1.35
N GLU A 135 -28.54 6.63 -0.12
CA GLU A 135 -27.18 7.11 0.18
C GLU A 135 -26.09 6.07 -0.12
N PHE A 136 -26.44 4.77 -0.23
CA PHE A 136 -25.46 3.75 -0.63
C PHE A 136 -24.93 3.97 -2.05
N ALA A 137 -25.73 4.55 -2.95
CA ALA A 137 -25.28 4.92 -4.29
C ALA A 137 -24.25 6.05 -4.23
N GLU A 138 -24.51 7.08 -3.41
CA GLU A 138 -23.57 8.17 -3.16
C GLU A 138 -22.26 7.66 -2.54
N LEU A 139 -22.36 6.80 -1.52
CA LEU A 139 -21.21 6.18 -0.88
C LEU A 139 -20.37 5.36 -1.86
N LEU A 140 -21.03 4.62 -2.76
CA LEU A 140 -20.32 3.87 -3.79
C LEU A 140 -19.54 4.81 -4.72
N GLU A 141 -20.17 5.87 -5.22
CA GLU A 141 -19.47 6.82 -6.09
C GLU A 141 -18.29 7.48 -5.39
N ALA A 142 -18.43 7.88 -4.13
CA ALA A 142 -17.32 8.42 -3.34
C ALA A 142 -16.15 7.42 -3.23
N ILE A 143 -16.45 6.15 -2.97
CA ILE A 143 -15.46 5.05 -2.93
C ILE A 143 -14.77 4.87 -4.29
N LEU A 144 -15.53 4.84 -5.38
CA LEU A 144 -14.99 4.58 -6.72
C LEU A 144 -14.20 5.78 -7.26
N GLN A 145 -14.64 7.01 -7.03
CA GLN A 145 -13.89 8.22 -7.38
C GLN A 145 -12.54 8.29 -6.68
N PHE A 146 -12.51 8.03 -5.36
CA PHE A 146 -11.25 7.94 -4.62
C PHE A 146 -10.35 6.83 -5.16
N THR A 147 -10.94 5.69 -5.52
CA THR A 147 -10.22 4.53 -6.05
C THR A 147 -9.54 4.87 -7.38
N GLU A 148 -10.27 5.51 -8.28
CA GLU A 148 -9.79 5.97 -9.58
C GLU A 148 -8.64 6.96 -9.43
N GLN A 149 -8.79 7.94 -8.54
CA GLN A 149 -7.78 8.97 -8.34
C GLN A 149 -6.51 8.42 -7.67
N TYR A 150 -6.64 7.57 -6.64
CA TYR A 150 -5.51 7.28 -5.75
C TYR A 150 -4.99 5.86 -5.75
N ILE A 151 -5.82 4.89 -6.11
CA ILE A 151 -5.55 3.47 -5.85
C ILE A 151 -5.13 2.75 -7.12
N ASP A 152 -5.61 3.21 -8.29
CA ASP A 152 -5.54 2.49 -9.57
C ASP A 152 -5.96 1.04 -9.30
N ALA A 153 -7.26 0.78 -9.15
CA ALA A 153 -7.76 -0.57 -8.86
C ALA A 153 -8.01 -1.42 -10.10
N GLY A 154 -7.81 -0.87 -11.31
CA GLY A 154 -7.95 -1.58 -12.57
C GLY A 154 -9.30 -2.30 -12.69
N LYS A 155 -9.27 -3.63 -12.92
CA LYS A 155 -10.47 -4.46 -13.10
C LYS A 155 -11.39 -4.51 -11.88
N ASN A 156 -10.87 -4.26 -10.68
CA ASN A 156 -11.67 -4.33 -9.45
C ASN A 156 -12.74 -3.23 -9.39
N GLN A 157 -12.46 -2.03 -9.93
CA GLN A 157 -13.41 -0.93 -9.94
C GLN A 157 -14.67 -1.28 -10.75
N LYS A 158 -14.47 -1.82 -11.97
CA LYS A 158 -15.57 -2.32 -12.80
C LYS A 158 -16.33 -3.44 -12.11
N LYS A 159 -15.63 -4.42 -11.54
CA LYS A 159 -16.27 -5.54 -10.84
C LYS A 159 -17.16 -5.08 -9.67
N VAL A 160 -16.69 -4.11 -8.88
CA VAL A 160 -17.48 -3.54 -7.77
C VAL A 160 -18.74 -2.86 -8.31
N ARG A 161 -18.63 -2.05 -9.37
CA ARG A 161 -19.78 -1.38 -9.99
C ARG A 161 -20.81 -2.40 -10.51
N ASP A 162 -20.36 -3.38 -11.29
CA ASP A 162 -21.22 -4.44 -11.85
C ASP A 162 -21.92 -5.26 -10.74
N LEU A 163 -21.25 -5.49 -9.61
CA LEU A 163 -21.83 -6.20 -8.46
C LEU A 163 -22.89 -5.37 -7.74
N TYR A 164 -22.66 -4.06 -7.60
CA TYR A 164 -23.66 -3.19 -6.98
C TYR A 164 -24.92 -3.07 -7.83
N GLU A 165 -24.79 -2.86 -9.14
CA GLU A 165 -25.94 -2.76 -10.06
C GLU A 165 -26.84 -4.00 -10.00
N LYS A 166 -26.26 -5.19 -9.82
CA LYS A 166 -27.01 -6.45 -9.68
C LYS A 166 -27.68 -6.64 -8.33
N ASN A 167 -27.20 -5.96 -7.28
CA ASN A 167 -27.59 -6.20 -5.89
C ASN A 167 -28.07 -4.93 -5.17
N GLN A 168 -28.39 -3.85 -5.89
CA GLN A 168 -28.85 -2.59 -5.31
C GLN A 168 -30.14 -2.75 -4.47
N ASP A 169 -30.99 -3.69 -4.87
CA ASP A 169 -32.25 -4.04 -4.21
C ASP A 169 -32.12 -5.22 -3.24
N ALA A 170 -30.88 -5.63 -2.91
CA ALA A 170 -30.64 -6.70 -1.94
C ALA A 170 -31.19 -6.35 -0.56
N ASP A 171 -31.32 -7.38 0.29
CA ASP A 171 -31.68 -7.22 1.69
C ASP A 171 -30.76 -6.18 2.37
N MET A 172 -31.33 -5.33 3.21
CA MET A 172 -30.60 -4.22 3.80
C MET A 172 -29.40 -4.69 4.64
N ARG A 173 -29.48 -5.86 5.30
CA ARG A 173 -28.36 -6.40 6.07
C ARG A 173 -27.22 -6.87 5.16
N GLU A 174 -27.56 -7.45 4.01
CA GLU A 174 -26.59 -7.84 3.00
C GLU A 174 -25.91 -6.61 2.38
N LEU A 175 -26.69 -5.59 2.02
CA LEU A 175 -26.18 -4.32 1.50
C LEU A 175 -25.23 -3.66 2.49
N ALA A 176 -25.68 -3.47 3.73
CA ALA A 176 -24.89 -2.88 4.81
C ALA A 176 -23.58 -3.63 5.06
N SER A 177 -23.64 -4.95 5.25
CA SER A 177 -22.45 -5.77 5.51
C SER A 177 -21.48 -5.81 4.33
N SER A 178 -21.98 -5.74 3.10
CA SER A 178 -21.16 -5.67 1.88
C SER A 178 -20.40 -4.34 1.79
N PHE A 179 -21.03 -3.21 2.11
CA PHE A 179 -20.36 -1.91 2.09
C PHE A 179 -19.30 -1.76 3.19
N ILE A 180 -19.53 -2.31 4.38
CA ILE A 180 -18.49 -2.36 5.43
C ILE A 180 -17.23 -3.09 4.93
N GLN A 181 -17.42 -4.19 4.19
CA GLN A 181 -16.29 -4.93 3.62
C GLN A 181 -15.65 -4.21 2.43
N LEU A 182 -16.44 -3.49 1.63
CA LEU A 182 -15.94 -2.70 0.50
C LEU A 182 -14.92 -1.64 0.93
N LEU A 183 -15.04 -1.07 2.14
CA LEU A 183 -14.07 -0.10 2.67
C LEU A 183 -12.61 -0.61 2.67
N GLN A 184 -12.40 -1.93 2.64
CA GLN A 184 -11.07 -2.52 2.51
C GLN A 184 -10.36 -2.13 1.20
N LEU A 185 -11.13 -1.83 0.14
CA LEU A 185 -10.63 -1.30 -1.12
C LEU A 185 -9.85 0.00 -0.91
N ASN A 186 -10.41 0.94 -0.15
CA ASN A 186 -9.87 2.30 0.05
C ASN A 186 -8.98 2.44 1.29
N LYS A 187 -9.02 1.48 2.21
CA LYS A 187 -8.24 1.50 3.46
C LYS A 187 -6.75 1.78 3.20
N GLN A 188 -6.18 2.76 3.91
CA GLN A 188 -4.74 3.03 3.89
C GLN A 188 -3.95 1.80 4.39
N GLY A 189 -2.76 1.59 3.84
CA GLY A 189 -1.88 0.48 4.19
C GLY A 189 -1.94 -0.69 3.21
N ALA A 190 -1.64 -1.88 3.72
CA ALA A 190 -1.48 -3.08 2.91
C ALA A 190 -2.81 -3.50 2.23
N PRO A 191 -2.80 -3.76 0.92
CA PRO A 191 -3.95 -4.34 0.22
C PRO A 191 -4.30 -5.72 0.79
N ALA A 192 -5.61 -5.98 0.95
CA ALA A 192 -6.14 -7.27 1.37
C ALA A 192 -7.33 -7.66 0.49
N ASP A 193 -7.55 -8.97 0.38
CA ASP A 193 -8.73 -9.50 -0.29
C ASP A 193 -9.95 -9.13 0.57
N PHE A 194 -11.10 -8.93 -0.08
CA PHE A 194 -12.35 -8.62 0.60
C PHE A 194 -13.51 -9.25 -0.16
N LYS A 195 -14.69 -9.33 0.47
CA LYS A 195 -15.91 -9.74 -0.22
C LYS A 195 -16.84 -8.56 -0.46
N PHE A 196 -17.61 -8.64 -1.53
CA PHE A 196 -18.66 -7.69 -1.85
C PHE A 196 -19.83 -8.48 -2.44
N PHE A 197 -20.99 -8.48 -1.77
CA PHE A 197 -22.14 -9.34 -2.10
C PHE A 197 -21.74 -10.82 -2.25
N GLY A 198 -21.00 -11.34 -1.25
CA GLY A 198 -20.50 -12.72 -1.24
C GLY A 198 -19.34 -13.03 -2.18
N GLU A 199 -19.14 -12.23 -3.24
CA GLU A 199 -18.04 -12.41 -4.18
C GLU A 199 -16.71 -11.94 -3.63
N THR A 200 -15.67 -12.78 -3.75
CA THR A 200 -14.31 -12.40 -3.36
C THR A 200 -13.68 -11.50 -4.44
N ILE A 201 -13.14 -10.38 -4.00
CA ILE A 201 -12.36 -9.44 -4.81
C ILE A 201 -10.91 -9.52 -4.35
N PRO A 202 -9.99 -10.01 -5.22
CA PRO A 202 -8.60 -10.18 -4.85
C PRO A 202 -7.89 -8.83 -4.72
N ARG A 203 -6.93 -8.77 -3.81
CA ARG A 203 -6.09 -7.58 -3.62
C ARG A 203 -5.23 -7.31 -4.83
N ARG A 204 -5.09 -6.03 -5.17
CA ARG A 204 -4.05 -5.55 -6.08
C ARG A 204 -2.78 -5.30 -5.28
N ARG A 205 -1.69 -5.99 -5.61
CA ARG A 205 -0.36 -5.73 -5.03
C ARG A 205 0.40 -4.71 -5.85
N TYR A 206 1.13 -3.82 -5.19
CA TYR A 206 1.91 -2.76 -5.85
C TYR A 206 3.40 -3.13 -5.82
N LYS A 207 3.79 -4.06 -6.70
CA LYS A 207 5.15 -4.60 -6.75
C LYS A 207 6.15 -3.77 -7.56
N ASN A 208 5.67 -2.73 -8.25
CA ASN A 208 6.54 -1.85 -9.01
C ASN A 208 6.92 -0.65 -8.14
N THR A 209 8.11 -0.69 -7.56
CA THR A 209 8.69 0.42 -6.79
C THR A 209 9.57 1.33 -7.65
N ALA A 210 9.71 1.09 -8.95
CA ALA A 210 10.60 1.87 -9.81
C ALA A 210 10.16 3.34 -9.92
N GLU A 211 8.84 3.61 -9.90
CA GLU A 211 8.29 4.98 -9.94
C GLU A 211 8.66 5.82 -8.71
N ILE A 212 9.15 5.21 -7.62
CA ILE A 212 9.47 5.92 -6.37
C ILE A 212 10.53 7.02 -6.56
N VAL A 213 11.38 6.91 -7.59
CA VAL A 213 12.45 7.87 -7.88
C VAL A 213 11.91 9.23 -8.33
N ASP A 214 10.71 9.25 -8.92
CA ASP A 214 10.04 10.48 -9.39
C ASP A 214 9.21 11.16 -8.29
N ALA A 215 9.08 10.52 -7.12
CA ALA A 215 8.23 10.97 -6.05
C ALA A 215 8.88 12.03 -5.14
N THR A 216 8.05 12.72 -4.38
CA THR A 216 8.48 13.56 -3.25
C THR A 216 8.33 12.76 -1.96
N PHE A 217 9.43 12.58 -1.23
CA PHE A 217 9.45 11.90 0.06
C PHE A 217 9.00 12.87 1.16
N ILE A 218 8.13 12.39 2.05
CA ILE A 218 7.54 13.18 3.13
C ILE A 218 7.95 12.54 4.45
N ASN A 219 8.86 13.19 5.18
CA ASN A 219 9.22 12.79 6.53
C ASN A 219 8.36 13.54 7.53
N GLN A 220 7.50 12.82 8.24
CA GLN A 220 6.58 13.38 9.21
C GLN A 220 7.12 13.17 10.63
N SER A 221 6.98 14.19 11.48
CA SER A 221 7.10 14.02 12.94
C SER A 221 6.05 13.05 13.48
N ILE A 222 6.18 12.63 14.74
CA ILE A 222 5.26 11.66 15.38
C ILE A 222 3.79 12.12 15.30
N THR A 223 3.54 13.42 15.40
CA THR A 223 2.18 14.00 15.32
C THR A 223 1.75 14.35 13.90
N GLY A 224 2.66 14.29 12.91
CA GLY A 224 2.42 14.77 11.55
C GLY A 224 2.39 16.30 11.38
N LEU A 225 2.63 17.08 12.45
CA LEU A 225 2.54 18.55 12.39
C LEU A 225 3.76 19.20 11.71
N TYR A 226 4.94 18.61 11.89
CA TYR A 226 6.15 19.01 11.17
C TYR A 226 6.44 18.01 10.06
N GLU A 227 6.67 18.53 8.86
CA GLU A 227 7.02 17.75 7.68
C GLU A 227 8.26 18.30 6.99
N THR A 228 9.14 17.39 6.56
CA THR A 228 10.23 17.70 5.63
C THR A 228 9.96 16.99 4.32
N GLN A 229 9.80 17.76 3.25
CA GLN A 229 9.60 17.23 1.90
C GLN A 229 10.91 17.27 1.12
N ARG A 230 11.27 16.15 0.48
CA ARG A 230 12.50 16.03 -0.31
C ARG A 230 12.21 15.32 -1.62
N ARG A 231 12.61 15.93 -2.72
CA ARG A 231 12.67 15.30 -4.04
C ARG A 231 14.13 14.92 -4.34
N LEU A 232 14.34 13.78 -4.97
CA LEU A 232 15.65 13.41 -5.50
C LEU A 232 15.84 14.12 -6.84
N VAL A 233 16.93 14.86 -6.99
CA VAL A 233 17.34 15.56 -8.22
C VAL A 233 18.46 14.78 -8.89
#